data_AF-A0A6P4JK76-F1
#
_entry.id   AF-A0A6P4JK76-F1
#
_cell.length_a   1.000
_cell.length_b   1.000
_cell.length_c   1.000
_cell.angle_alpha   90.00
_cell.angle_beta   90.00
_cell.angle_gamma   90.00
#
_symmetry.space_group_name_H-M   'P 1'
#
loop_
_entity.id
_entity.type
_entity.pdbx_description
1 polymer ?
#
loop_
_entity_poly.entity_id
_entity_poly.type
_entity_poly.pdbx_seq_one_letter_code
_entity_poly.pdbx_strand_id
1 'polypeptide(L)'
;MAPNNKDKKKSKKTNDTEKILEPELMYDEGVDDTDVLELNLYSDINDDFFHEANRVVQFLMEAKRHFEASRIKRYSDIIFNLHRRYVDEVNDNEVLRPQILSSENKLRLALELTATSEEAMQKLKEALGDAWKESDASALREQLVQEKLQEVLIKCEGLTDRNSGTTDDAAE
;
A
#
# COMPACT_ATOMS: atom_id res chain seq x y z
N MET A 1 51.15 -71.06 -48.09
CA MET A 1 51.56 -71.62 -46.78
C MET A 1 52.90 -71.03 -46.38
N ALA A 2 52.90 -70.07 -45.46
CA ALA A 2 53.99 -69.68 -44.57
C ALA A 2 53.42 -68.67 -43.56
N PRO A 3 53.94 -68.61 -42.31
CA PRO A 3 53.14 -68.31 -41.15
C PRO A 3 53.35 -66.91 -40.56
N ASN A 4 52.36 -66.56 -39.75
CA ASN A 4 52.27 -65.45 -38.80
C ASN A 4 53.47 -65.46 -37.82
N ASN A 5 54.12 -64.32 -37.59
CA ASN A 5 54.88 -64.12 -36.36
C ASN A 5 54.80 -62.67 -35.86
N LYS A 6 54.47 -62.55 -34.58
CA LYS A 6 54.05 -61.33 -33.87
C LYS A 6 55.28 -60.51 -33.44
N ASP A 7 55.40 -59.28 -33.92
CA ASP A 7 56.33 -58.30 -33.36
C ASP A 7 55.76 -57.63 -32.11
N LYS A 8 56.39 -57.95 -30.96
CA LYS A 8 56.15 -57.32 -29.66
C LYS A 8 56.67 -55.88 -29.66
N LYS A 9 55.77 -54.90 -29.70
CA LYS A 9 56.09 -53.49 -29.47
C LYS A 9 56.18 -53.23 -27.95
N LYS A 10 57.36 -52.75 -27.52
CA LYS A 10 57.74 -52.40 -26.13
C LYS A 10 56.68 -51.51 -25.46
N SER A 11 56.17 -51.93 -24.30
CA SER A 11 55.44 -51.05 -23.39
C SER A 11 56.42 -50.05 -22.77
N LYS A 12 56.17 -48.78 -23.04
CA LYS A 12 56.87 -47.66 -22.40
C LYS A 12 56.30 -47.55 -20.98
N LYS A 13 57.12 -47.88 -19.98
CA LYS A 13 56.84 -47.56 -18.57
C LYS A 13 56.54 -46.06 -18.48
N THR A 14 55.30 -45.71 -18.23
CA THR A 14 54.92 -44.38 -17.73
C THR A 14 55.30 -44.35 -16.27
N ASN A 15 56.25 -43.48 -15.93
CA ASN A 15 56.69 -43.22 -14.58
C ASN A 15 55.49 -42.88 -13.70
N ASP A 16 55.25 -43.73 -12.70
CA ASP A 16 54.67 -43.33 -11.42
C ASP A 16 55.55 -42.21 -10.87
N THR A 17 55.06 -40.98 -11.00
CA THR A 17 55.61 -39.82 -10.30
C THR A 17 54.43 -39.09 -9.71
N GLU A 18 54.27 -39.32 -8.40
CA GLU A 18 53.68 -38.39 -7.45
C GLU A 18 52.19 -38.09 -7.71
N LYS A 19 51.33 -38.96 -7.17
CA LYS A 19 50.09 -38.48 -6.57
C LYS A 19 50.50 -37.44 -5.53
N ILE A 20 50.42 -36.16 -5.91
CA ILE A 20 50.39 -35.04 -4.98
C ILE A 20 49.24 -35.40 -4.04
N LEU A 21 49.60 -35.83 -2.83
CA LEU A 21 48.65 -36.04 -1.75
C LEU A 21 48.07 -34.66 -1.46
N GLU A 22 46.92 -34.37 -2.08
CA GLU A 22 46.08 -33.27 -1.66
C GLU A 22 45.88 -33.45 -0.14
N PRO A 23 46.21 -32.46 0.68
CA PRO A 23 45.99 -32.56 2.12
C PRO A 23 44.49 -32.81 2.31
N GLU A 24 44.18 -33.98 2.87
CA GLU A 24 42.82 -34.38 3.19
C GLU A 24 42.27 -33.36 4.18
N LEU A 25 41.30 -32.57 3.71
CA LEU A 25 40.66 -31.56 4.53
C LEU A 25 39.77 -32.28 5.53
N MET A 26 40.32 -32.50 6.71
CA MET A 26 39.57 -32.87 7.90
C MET A 26 38.65 -31.69 8.23
N TYR A 27 37.44 -31.71 7.69
CA TYR A 27 36.36 -30.87 8.14
C TYR A 27 36.01 -31.34 9.55
N ASP A 28 36.25 -30.49 10.54
CA ASP A 28 35.62 -30.68 11.84
C ASP A 28 34.17 -30.30 11.64
N GLU A 29 33.28 -31.28 11.64
CA GLU A 29 31.84 -31.12 11.51
C GLU A 29 31.30 -30.54 12.83
N GLY A 30 31.78 -29.35 13.19
CA GLY A 30 31.10 -28.49 14.14
C GLY A 30 29.84 -28.03 13.45
N VAL A 31 28.79 -28.84 13.57
CA VAL A 31 27.45 -28.52 13.09
C VAL A 31 27.05 -27.24 13.80
N ASP A 32 27.08 -26.12 13.08
CA ASP A 32 26.34 -24.95 13.49
C ASP A 32 24.87 -25.35 13.33
N ASP A 33 24.23 -25.74 14.45
CA ASP A 33 22.84 -26.22 14.54
C ASP A 33 21.81 -25.11 14.21
N THR A 34 22.23 -24.06 13.49
CA THR A 34 21.37 -22.96 13.07
C THR A 34 20.52 -23.46 11.89
N ASP A 35 19.23 -23.70 12.14
CA ASP A 35 18.29 -24.08 11.09
C ASP A 35 18.27 -22.98 10.02
N VAL A 36 18.44 -23.38 8.76
CA VAL A 36 18.44 -22.48 7.60
C VAL A 36 17.12 -21.68 7.52
N LEU A 37 16.03 -22.21 8.07
CA LEU A 37 14.74 -21.50 8.16
C LEU A 37 14.73 -20.38 9.22
N GLU A 38 15.60 -20.43 10.23
CA GLU A 38 15.68 -19.44 11.29
C GLU A 38 16.66 -18.30 10.98
N LEU A 39 17.39 -18.40 9.86
CA LEU A 39 18.37 -17.40 9.44
C LEU A 39 17.69 -16.06 9.14
N ASN A 40 18.04 -15.06 9.94
CA ASN A 40 17.64 -13.69 9.68
C ASN A 40 18.62 -13.06 8.68
N LEU A 41 18.14 -12.96 7.44
CA LEU A 41 18.86 -12.35 6.31
C LEU A 41 19.32 -10.91 6.58
N TYR A 42 18.77 -10.20 7.56
CA TYR A 42 19.16 -8.83 7.89
C TYR A 42 20.28 -8.76 8.95
N SER A 43 20.25 -9.64 9.96
CA SER A 43 21.20 -9.58 11.09
C SER A 43 22.34 -10.59 10.98
N ASP A 44 22.10 -11.72 10.33
CA ASP A 44 22.99 -12.88 10.40
C ASP A 44 23.97 -12.91 9.22
N ILE A 45 23.60 -12.32 8.09
CA ILE A 45 24.50 -12.08 6.94
C ILE A 45 25.22 -10.74 7.14
N ASN A 46 25.87 -10.59 8.28
CA ASN A 46 26.58 -9.38 8.67
C ASN A 46 28.03 -9.38 8.17
N ASP A 47 28.77 -8.31 8.50
CA ASP A 47 30.17 -8.19 8.13
C ASP A 47 31.00 -9.38 8.62
N ASP A 48 30.74 -9.92 9.82
CA ASP A 48 31.49 -11.05 10.37
C ASP A 48 31.33 -12.32 9.52
N PHE A 49 30.12 -12.58 9.00
CA PHE A 49 29.88 -13.66 8.04
C PHE A 49 30.76 -13.52 6.79
N PHE A 50 30.84 -12.31 6.22
CA PHE A 50 31.68 -12.05 5.04
C PHE A 50 33.18 -12.07 5.36
N HIS A 51 33.59 -11.69 6.58
CA HIS A 51 34.97 -11.84 7.03
C HIS A 51 35.36 -13.32 7.12
N GLU A 52 34.50 -14.17 7.68
CA GLU A 52 34.76 -15.61 7.77
C GLU A 52 34.73 -16.28 6.38
N ALA A 53 33.80 -15.89 5.50
CA ALA A 53 33.79 -16.35 4.11
C ALA A 53 35.08 -15.99 3.37
N ASN A 54 35.61 -14.77 3.57
CA ASN A 54 36.88 -14.36 3.00
C ASN A 54 38.07 -15.12 3.60
N ARG A 55 38.03 -15.44 4.89
CA ARG A 55 39.04 -16.27 5.56
C ARG A 55 39.07 -17.69 4.98
N VAL A 56 37.92 -18.29 4.72
CA VAL A 56 37.81 -19.60 4.04
C VAL A 56 38.41 -19.54 2.63
N VAL A 57 38.15 -18.46 1.88
CA VAL A 57 38.76 -18.26 0.56
C VAL A 57 40.28 -18.16 0.65
N GLN A 58 40.82 -17.41 1.62
CA GLN A 58 42.27 -17.29 1.84
C GLN A 58 42.90 -18.65 2.19
N PHE A 59 42.29 -19.39 3.11
CA PHE A 59 42.75 -20.72 3.50
C PHE A 59 42.79 -21.70 2.31
N LEU A 60 41.77 -21.69 1.45
CA LEU A 60 41.75 -22.52 0.25
C LEU A 60 42.79 -22.07 -0.79
N MET A 61 43.07 -20.78 -0.88
CA MET A 61 44.15 -20.26 -1.74
C MET A 61 45.53 -20.73 -1.25
N GLU A 62 45.78 -20.72 0.06
CA GLU A 62 47.01 -21.22 0.68
C GLU A 62 47.18 -22.73 0.49
N ALA A 63 46.08 -23.49 0.55
CA ALA A 63 46.04 -24.93 0.27
C ALA A 63 46.18 -25.28 -1.22
N LYS A 64 46.45 -24.30 -2.11
CA LYS A 64 46.52 -24.43 -3.57
C LYS A 64 45.23 -24.93 -4.25
N ARG A 65 44.10 -24.83 -3.54
CA ARG A 65 42.74 -25.17 -4.00
C ARG A 65 42.07 -23.97 -4.69
N HIS A 66 42.70 -23.51 -5.78
CA HIS A 66 42.29 -22.27 -6.48
C HIS A 66 40.88 -22.35 -7.07
N PHE A 67 40.44 -23.53 -7.51
CA PHE A 67 39.13 -23.71 -8.11
C PHE A 67 38.01 -23.52 -7.08
N GLU A 68 38.08 -24.18 -5.92
CA GLU A 68 37.09 -24.00 -4.86
C GLU A 68 37.11 -22.58 -4.30
N ALA A 69 38.30 -22.03 -4.05
CA ALA A 69 38.44 -20.65 -3.57
C ALA A 69 37.77 -19.64 -4.52
N SER A 70 37.95 -19.79 -5.83
CA SER A 70 37.33 -18.92 -6.84
C SER A 70 35.80 -19.06 -6.89
N ARG A 71 35.25 -20.26 -6.63
CA ARG A 71 33.79 -20.45 -6.56
C ARG A 71 33.20 -19.85 -5.29
N ILE A 72 33.81 -20.11 -4.14
CA ILE A 72 33.33 -19.59 -2.85
C ILE A 72 33.38 -18.06 -2.86
N LYS A 73 34.47 -17.46 -3.36
CA LYS A 73 34.55 -16.01 -3.55
C LYS A 73 33.40 -15.47 -4.40
N ARG A 74 33.14 -16.09 -5.56
CA ARG A 74 32.03 -15.68 -6.43
C ARG A 74 30.68 -15.74 -5.73
N TYR A 75 30.41 -16.80 -4.96
CA TYR A 75 29.16 -16.91 -4.22
C TYR A 75 29.07 -15.89 -3.09
N SER A 76 30.15 -15.68 -2.34
CA SER A 76 30.25 -14.62 -1.32
C SER A 76 29.97 -13.25 -1.92
N ASP A 77 30.53 -12.93 -3.08
CA ASP A 77 30.31 -11.65 -3.77
C ASP A 77 28.84 -11.49 -4.23
N ILE A 78 28.21 -12.57 -4.70
CA ILE A 78 26.78 -12.55 -5.09
C ILE A 78 25.90 -12.31 -3.86
N ILE A 79 26.14 -13.06 -2.77
CA ILE A 79 25.39 -12.95 -1.52
C ILE A 79 25.56 -11.55 -0.94
N PHE A 80 26.77 -10.98 -0.97
CA PHE A 80 27.04 -9.61 -0.51
C PHE A 80 26.19 -8.57 -1.24
N ASN A 81 26.14 -8.65 -2.57
CA ASN A 81 25.34 -7.72 -3.36
C ASN A 81 23.83 -7.91 -3.12
N LEU A 82 23.39 -9.16 -2.92
CA LEU A 82 22.00 -9.45 -2.62
C LEU A 82 21.60 -8.92 -1.25
N HIS A 83 22.43 -9.17 -0.23
CA HIS A 83 22.26 -8.71 1.15
C HIS A 83 22.15 -7.20 1.21
N ARG A 84 23.09 -6.49 0.57
CA ARG A 84 23.06 -5.02 0.53
C ARG A 84 21.75 -4.49 -0.05
N ARG A 85 21.29 -5.03 -1.18
CA ARG A 85 20.02 -4.61 -1.79
C ARG A 85 18.82 -4.95 -0.90
N TYR A 86 18.84 -6.11 -0.26
CA TYR A 86 17.79 -6.53 0.65
C TYR A 86 17.70 -5.60 1.86
N VAL A 87 18.83 -5.26 2.50
CA VAL A 87 18.89 -4.32 3.62
C VAL A 87 18.37 -2.94 3.22
N ASP A 88 18.81 -2.42 2.07
CA ASP A 88 18.33 -1.14 1.54
C ASP A 88 16.80 -1.18 1.35
N GLU A 89 16.26 -2.23 0.72
CA GLU A 89 14.82 -2.39 0.49
C GLU A 89 14.02 -2.53 1.79
N VAL A 90 14.53 -3.29 2.77
CA VAL A 90 13.88 -3.44 4.08
C VAL A 90 13.82 -2.10 4.81
N ASN A 91 14.92 -1.35 4.83
CA ASN A 91 14.97 -0.03 5.45
C ASN A 91 14.00 0.95 4.77
N ASP A 92 13.93 0.95 3.44
CA ASP A 92 12.98 1.76 2.68
C ASP A 92 11.53 1.35 2.99
N ASN A 93 11.26 0.05 3.11
CA ASN A 93 9.94 -0.47 3.45
C ASN A 93 9.49 -0.08 4.87
N GLU A 94 10.41 -0.09 5.84
CA GLU A 94 10.15 0.36 7.20
C GLU A 94 9.74 1.84 7.25
N VAL A 95 10.28 2.66 6.35
CA VAL A 95 9.90 4.09 6.23
C VAL A 95 8.56 4.24 5.50
N LEU A 96 8.32 3.46 4.45
CA LEU A 96 7.11 3.56 3.63
C LEU A 96 5.85 3.03 4.32
N ARG A 97 5.94 1.96 5.11
CA ARG A 97 4.79 1.36 5.80
C ARG A 97 4.02 2.34 6.69
N PRO A 98 4.66 3.11 7.59
CA PRO A 98 3.97 4.13 8.37
C PRO A 98 3.31 5.21 7.52
N GLN A 99 3.93 5.60 6.40
CA GLN A 99 3.38 6.62 5.50
C GLN A 99 2.14 6.11 4.77
N ILE A 100 2.15 4.85 4.32
CA ILE A 100 0.99 4.19 3.72
C ILE A 100 -0.15 4.13 4.73
N LEU A 101 0.13 3.67 5.95
CA LEU A 101 -0.88 3.55 7.01
C LEU A 101 -1.46 4.91 7.42
N SER A 102 -0.62 5.95 7.49
CA SER A 102 -1.08 7.34 7.69
C SER A 102 -1.98 7.82 6.55
N SER A 103 -1.60 7.53 5.30
CA SER A 103 -2.35 7.93 4.11
C SER A 103 -3.69 7.21 4.01
N GLU A 104 -3.74 5.92 4.33
CA GLU A 104 -4.96 5.12 4.39
C GLU A 104 -5.92 5.67 5.45
N ASN A 105 -5.43 6.01 6.64
CA ASN A 105 -6.25 6.62 7.68
C ASN A 105 -6.82 7.98 7.25
N LYS A 106 -6.02 8.81 6.56
CA LYS A 106 -6.50 10.09 6.01
C LYS A 106 -7.58 9.89 4.95
N LEU A 107 -7.41 8.91 4.06
CA LEU A 107 -8.41 8.58 3.05
C LEU A 107 -9.71 8.08 3.68
N ARG A 108 -9.62 7.21 4.69
CA ARG A 108 -10.78 6.73 5.42
C ARG A 108 -11.55 7.88 6.08
N LEU A 109 -10.85 8.79 6.74
CA LEU A 109 -11.46 9.97 7.36
C LEU A 109 -12.11 10.89 6.31
N ALA A 110 -11.45 11.09 5.16
CA ALA A 110 -12.00 11.90 4.08
C ALA A 110 -13.29 11.29 3.50
N LEU A 111 -13.35 9.97 3.37
CA LEU A 111 -14.56 9.25 2.93
C LEU A 111 -15.70 9.40 3.94
N GLU A 112 -15.41 9.24 5.23
CA GLU A 112 -16.40 9.44 6.31
C GLU A 112 -16.92 10.88 6.36
N LEU A 113 -16.03 11.86 6.23
CA LEU A 113 -16.39 13.27 6.18
C LEU A 113 -17.21 13.61 4.92
N THR A 114 -16.91 12.98 3.79
CA THR A 114 -17.69 13.15 2.56
C THR A 114 -19.09 12.56 2.71
N ALA A 115 -19.21 11.36 3.28
CA ALA A 115 -20.50 10.72 3.51
C ALA A 115 -21.39 11.54 4.46
N THR A 116 -20.82 12.05 5.56
CA THR A 116 -21.55 12.91 6.50
C THR A 116 -21.95 14.26 5.87
N SER A 117 -21.09 14.83 5.03
CA SER A 117 -21.39 16.06 4.29
C SER A 117 -22.52 15.87 3.27
N GLU A 118 -22.54 14.73 2.57
CA GLU A 118 -23.63 14.38 1.64
C GLU A 118 -24.96 14.25 2.37
N GLU A 119 -24.99 13.56 3.51
CA GLU A 119 -26.18 13.45 4.35
C GLU A 119 -26.65 14.82 4.86
N ALA A 120 -25.72 15.68 5.29
CA ALA A 120 -26.02 17.03 5.74
C ALA A 120 -26.59 17.91 4.61
N MET A 121 -26.02 17.82 3.40
CA MET A 121 -26.53 18.53 2.22
C MET A 121 -27.94 18.05 1.84
N GLN A 122 -28.19 16.74 1.91
CA GLN A 122 -29.51 16.19 1.62
C GLN A 122 -30.56 16.71 2.62
N LYS A 123 -30.25 16.71 3.92
CA LYS A 123 -31.13 17.29 4.95
C LYS A 123 -31.37 18.79 4.74
N LEU A 124 -30.35 19.54 4.34
CA LEU A 124 -30.49 20.97 4.06
C LEU A 124 -31.39 21.23 2.84
N LYS A 125 -31.25 20.41 1.80
CA LYS A 125 -32.12 20.48 0.61
C LYS A 125 -33.57 20.18 0.95
N GLU A 126 -33.83 19.18 1.78
CA GLU A 126 -35.17 18.85 2.27
C GLU A 126 -35.75 20.00 3.10
N ALA A 127 -35.01 20.50 4.09
CA ALA A 127 -35.44 21.62 4.92
C ALA A 127 -35.71 22.90 4.12
N LEU A 128 -34.90 23.20 3.10
CA LEU A 128 -35.13 24.33 2.21
C LEU A 128 -36.37 24.12 1.34
N GLY A 129 -36.59 22.91 0.83
CA GLY A 129 -37.79 22.57 0.07
C GLY A 129 -39.06 22.72 0.91
N ASP A 130 -39.03 22.31 2.17
CA ASP A 130 -40.15 22.45 3.09
C ASP A 130 -40.38 23.92 3.49
N ALA A 131 -39.31 24.66 3.78
CA ALA A 131 -39.40 26.09 4.04
C ALA A 131 -39.96 26.86 2.84
N TRP A 132 -39.59 26.48 1.62
CA TRP A 132 -40.10 27.12 0.40
C TRP A 132 -41.60 26.85 0.19
N LYS A 133 -42.04 25.59 0.40
CA LYS A 133 -43.47 25.24 0.36
C LYS A 133 -44.28 25.97 1.42
N GLU A 134 -43.77 26.06 2.65
CA GLU A 134 -44.47 26.77 3.73
C GLU A 134 -44.51 28.28 3.46
N SER A 135 -43.43 28.85 2.92
CA SER A 135 -43.41 30.25 2.49
C SER A 135 -44.44 30.53 1.40
N ASP A 136 -44.54 29.67 0.39
CA ASP A 136 -45.53 29.81 -0.69
C ASP A 136 -46.96 29.66 -0.16
N ALA A 137 -47.21 28.65 0.69
CA ALA A 137 -48.49 28.44 1.35
C ALA A 137 -48.86 29.63 2.26
N SER A 138 -47.90 30.19 2.98
CA SER A 138 -48.10 31.37 3.83
C SER A 138 -48.44 32.61 3.00
N ALA A 139 -47.73 32.85 1.91
CA ALA A 139 -48.00 33.96 1.00
C ALA A 139 -49.41 33.86 0.39
N LEU A 140 -49.82 32.66 -0.03
CA LEU A 140 -51.17 32.42 -0.55
C LEU A 140 -52.25 32.62 0.51
N ARG A 141 -52.02 32.15 1.75
CA ARG A 141 -52.93 32.41 2.89
C ARG A 141 -53.05 33.90 3.15
N GLU A 142 -51.95 34.64 3.12
CA GLU A 142 -51.95 36.09 3.33
C GLU A 142 -52.74 36.81 2.22
N GLN A 143 -52.51 36.48 0.95
CA GLN A 143 -53.25 37.04 -0.17
C GLN A 143 -54.77 36.79 0.00
N LEU A 144 -55.17 35.57 0.33
CA LEU A 144 -56.58 35.23 0.52
C LEU A 144 -57.22 36.02 1.67
N VAL A 145 -56.47 36.24 2.76
CA VAL A 145 -56.93 37.08 3.88
C VAL A 145 -57.10 38.54 3.43
N GLN A 146 -56.16 39.09 2.67
CA GLN A 146 -56.25 40.45 2.13
C GLN A 146 -57.44 40.62 1.18
N GLU A 147 -57.68 39.65 0.27
CA GLU A 147 -58.83 39.64 -0.63
C GLU A 147 -60.16 39.62 0.14
N LYS A 148 -60.25 38.77 1.18
CA LYS A 148 -61.45 38.69 2.04
C LYS A 148 -61.70 39.98 2.81
N LEU A 149 -60.64 40.61 3.31
CA LEU A 149 -60.75 41.90 3.98
C LEU A 149 -61.26 42.99 3.02
N GLN A 150 -60.72 43.03 1.79
CA GLN A 150 -61.17 43.96 0.76
C GLN A 150 -62.64 43.73 0.40
N GLU A 151 -63.08 42.48 0.27
CA GLU A 151 -64.49 42.13 0.04
C GLU A 151 -65.40 42.67 1.16
N VAL A 152 -64.97 42.56 2.41
CA VAL A 152 -65.71 43.10 3.57
C VAL A 152 -65.76 44.63 3.53
N LEU A 153 -64.64 45.30 3.26
CA LEU A 153 -64.59 46.76 3.17
C LEU A 153 -65.55 47.30 2.11
N ILE A 154 -65.56 46.70 0.91
CA ILE A 154 -66.47 47.07 -0.18
C ILE A 154 -67.93 46.85 0.24
N LYS A 155 -68.25 45.74 0.91
CA LYS A 155 -69.60 45.47 1.42
C LYS A 155 -70.03 46.47 2.49
N CYS A 156 -69.11 46.89 3.37
CA CYS A 156 -69.38 47.91 4.38
C CYS A 156 -69.62 49.29 3.74
N GLU A 157 -68.81 49.70 2.75
CA GLU A 157 -69.01 50.94 1.99
C GLU A 157 -70.38 50.97 1.30
N GLY A 158 -70.77 49.87 0.65
CA GLY A 158 -72.09 49.74 0.00
C GLY A 158 -73.29 49.68 0.96
N LEU A 159 -73.07 49.41 2.26
CA LEU A 159 -74.10 49.49 3.30
C LEU A 159 -74.29 50.92 3.81
N THR A 160 -73.22 51.71 3.90
CA THR A 160 -73.29 53.14 4.22
C THR A 160 -74.03 53.96 3.15
N ASP A 161 -73.84 53.65 1.86
CA ASP A 161 -74.55 54.33 0.75
C ASP A 161 -76.03 53.94 0.64
N ARG A 162 -76.44 52.77 1.17
CA ARG A 162 -77.86 52.35 1.17
C ARG A 162 -78.65 52.92 2.35
N ASN A 163 -77.98 53.27 3.44
CA ASN A 163 -78.62 53.90 4.59
C ASN A 163 -78.76 55.43 4.48
N SER A 164 -78.07 56.09 3.53
CA SER A 164 -78.25 57.53 3.28
C SER A 164 -79.48 57.87 2.41
N GLY A 165 -80.18 56.87 1.87
CA GLY A 165 -81.27 57.06 0.91
C GLY A 165 -82.70 56.92 1.45
N THR A 166 -82.93 56.76 2.76
CA THR A 166 -84.28 56.53 3.32
C THR A 166 -84.60 57.34 4.58
N THR A 167 -84.23 58.62 4.62
CA THR A 167 -84.87 59.59 5.54
C THR A 167 -84.74 61.01 4.99
N ASP A 168 -85.65 61.43 4.10
CA ASP A 168 -86.31 62.76 4.14
C ASP A 168 -87.24 62.91 2.93
N ASP A 169 -88.53 62.65 3.14
CA ASP A 169 -89.60 63.25 2.34
C ASP A 169 -90.91 63.14 3.13
N ALA A 170 -91.01 63.96 4.18
CA ALA A 170 -92.25 64.27 4.88
C ALA A 170 -92.12 65.61 5.63
N ALA A 171 -92.05 66.71 4.86
CA ALA A 171 -92.34 68.05 5.35
C ALA A 171 -92.77 68.95 4.19
N GLU A 172 -94.07 68.97 3.89
CA GLU A 172 -94.90 70.16 3.64
C GLU A 172 -96.40 69.81 3.71
#